data_AF-A0A0L7MIU7-F1
#
_entry.id   AF-A0A0L7MIU7-F1
#
_cell.length_a   1.000
_cell.length_b   1.000
_cell.length_c   1.000
_cell.angle_alpha   90.00
_cell.angle_beta   90.00
_cell.angle_gamma   90.00
#
_symmetry.space_group_name_H-M   'P 1'
#
loop_
_entity.id
_entity.type
_entity.pdbx_description
1 polymer ?
#
loop_
_entity_poly.entity_id
_entity_poly.type
_entity_poly.pdbx_seq_one_letter_code
_entity_poly.pdbx_strand_id
1 'polypeptide(L)'
;MKTLVSIIMPAYNSQNTLNEAVESVLKQTIDNWELLIIVDAATDLTENIAKSWAQKDARVKVFVSPYNQGVAKSRNIGLEQAKGKYLAFLDSDDRWLSEKLKQQTKFMEETNALVSYGAYRRFADHELLNVVNPPAQVSYRRLLMGNVIGNLTGMVSRELVKDLRFLPQGHEDYIFWLQAVRRAQFAYLVPSDGPIAEYRVQKTSLSAKKTKNLSWQWKIYRRNVGLSFFHSCFFMICYIFSAIRKRII
;
A
#
# COMPACT_ATOMS: atom_id res chain seq x y z
N MET A 1 -13.63 11.80 19.98
CA MET A 1 -12.63 10.72 20.14
C MET A 1 -11.55 10.91 19.08
N LYS A 2 -10.26 10.71 19.40
CA LYS A 2 -9.19 10.73 18.38
C LYS A 2 -9.41 9.55 17.42
N THR A 3 -9.20 9.75 16.12
CA THR A 3 -9.39 8.71 15.10
C THR A 3 -8.24 7.71 15.14
N LEU A 4 -8.54 6.42 15.29
CA LEU A 4 -7.54 5.34 15.32
C LEU A 4 -7.20 4.91 13.89
N VAL A 5 -5.90 4.80 13.59
CA VAL A 5 -5.41 4.23 12.32
C VAL A 5 -4.75 2.87 12.59
N SER A 6 -5.18 1.82 11.90
CA SER A 6 -4.47 0.53 11.91
C SER A 6 -3.51 0.47 10.72
N ILE A 7 -2.24 0.25 11.01
CA ILE A 7 -1.18 0.14 10.02
C ILE A 7 -0.88 -1.34 9.84
N ILE A 8 -1.01 -1.84 8.62
CA ILE A 8 -0.81 -3.26 8.28
C ILE A 8 0.53 -3.39 7.59
N MET A 9 1.44 -4.14 8.20
CA MET A 9 2.81 -4.35 7.73
C MET A 9 3.10 -5.84 7.54
N PRO A 10 3.01 -6.37 6.30
CA PRO A 10 3.51 -7.71 6.03
C PRO A 10 5.04 -7.72 6.11
N ALA A 11 5.62 -8.75 6.73
CA ALA A 11 7.06 -8.91 6.87
C ALA A 11 7.47 -10.35 6.55
N TYR A 12 8.39 -10.50 5.59
CA TYR A 12 9.00 -11.78 5.24
C TYR A 12 10.47 -11.52 4.90
N ASN A 13 11.39 -12.18 5.61
CA ASN A 13 12.83 -12.04 5.43
C ASN A 13 13.31 -10.58 5.30
N SER A 14 12.85 -9.73 6.22
CA SER A 14 13.02 -8.28 6.24
C SER A 14 13.96 -7.79 7.34
N GLN A 15 14.87 -8.64 7.84
CA GLN A 15 15.73 -8.28 8.98
C GLN A 15 16.54 -6.99 8.78
N ASN A 16 16.89 -6.67 7.52
CA ASN A 16 17.72 -5.51 7.17
C ASN A 16 16.93 -4.20 7.07
N THR A 17 15.59 -4.27 6.96
CA THR A 17 14.76 -3.10 6.66
C THR A 17 13.65 -2.87 7.67
N LEU A 18 13.23 -3.90 8.40
CA LEU A 18 12.09 -3.83 9.33
C LEU A 18 12.28 -2.76 10.41
N ASN A 19 13.50 -2.58 10.93
CA ASN A 19 13.77 -1.54 11.92
C ASN A 19 13.46 -0.14 11.38
N GLU A 20 13.94 0.20 10.19
CA GLU A 20 13.68 1.52 9.59
C GLU A 20 12.17 1.73 9.34
N ALA A 21 11.47 0.69 8.89
CA ALA A 21 10.04 0.75 8.64
C ALA A 21 9.25 1.02 9.93
N VAL A 22 9.50 0.26 11.00
CA VAL A 22 8.84 0.42 12.31
C VAL A 22 9.19 1.76 12.94
N GLU A 23 10.45 2.18 12.91
CA GLU A 23 10.86 3.50 13.41
C GLU A 23 10.15 4.65 12.70
N SER A 24 9.89 4.51 11.39
CA SER A 24 9.16 5.53 10.62
C SER A 24 7.69 5.68 11.07
N VAL A 25 7.09 4.60 11.58
CA VAL A 25 5.75 4.62 12.20
C VAL A 25 5.82 5.23 13.60
N LEU A 26 6.83 4.89 14.40
CA LEU A 26 6.99 5.45 15.74
C LEU A 26 7.25 6.96 15.73
N LYS A 27 7.87 7.47 14.66
CA LYS A 27 8.13 8.90 14.44
C LYS A 27 6.91 9.68 13.95
N GLN A 28 5.73 9.06 13.82
CA GLN A 28 4.52 9.77 13.42
C GLN A 28 4.11 10.81 14.49
N THR A 29 3.65 11.98 14.06
CA THR A 29 3.32 13.10 14.97
C THR A 29 1.97 12.99 15.67
N ILE A 30 1.22 11.91 15.41
CA ILE A 30 0.03 11.53 16.16
C ILE A 30 0.27 10.17 16.81
N ASP A 31 -0.32 9.95 17.99
CA ASP A 31 -0.12 8.72 18.75
C ASP A 31 -1.22 7.67 18.59
N ASN A 32 -2.36 8.06 18.03
CA ASN A 32 -3.55 7.22 17.98
C ASN A 32 -3.53 6.30 16.75
N TRP A 33 -2.60 5.36 16.78
CA TRP A 33 -2.43 4.33 15.77
C TRP A 33 -2.09 3.00 16.45
N GLU A 34 -2.30 1.91 15.73
CA GLU A 34 -1.75 0.60 16.06
C GLU A 34 -0.97 0.07 14.85
N LEU A 35 0.16 -0.59 15.10
CA LEU A 35 0.96 -1.22 14.07
C LEU A 35 0.81 -2.73 14.17
N LEU A 36 0.26 -3.35 13.14
CA LEU A 36 0.08 -4.78 13.03
C LEU A 36 1.16 -5.33 12.10
N ILE A 37 2.17 -5.98 12.66
CA ILE A 37 3.24 -6.64 11.92
C ILE A 37 2.84 -8.11 11.72
N ILE A 38 2.71 -8.53 10.47
CA ILE A 38 2.37 -9.91 10.12
C ILE A 38 3.62 -10.58 9.55
N VAL A 39 4.27 -11.38 10.38
CA VAL A 39 5.47 -12.14 10.04
C VAL A 39 5.06 -13.43 9.34
N ASP A 40 5.44 -13.58 8.07
CA ASP A 40 4.97 -14.67 7.20
C ASP A 40 5.98 -15.83 7.11
N ALA A 41 6.14 -16.57 8.22
CA ALA A 41 7.13 -17.65 8.35
C ALA A 41 8.54 -17.25 7.89
N ALA A 42 9.03 -16.14 8.42
CA ALA A 42 10.37 -15.65 8.14
C ALA A 42 11.43 -16.65 8.63
N THR A 43 12.51 -16.81 7.87
CA THR A 43 13.63 -17.72 8.17
C THR A 43 14.84 -17.00 8.74
N ASP A 44 14.78 -15.69 8.85
CA ASP A 44 15.86 -14.80 9.31
C ASP A 44 15.47 -14.15 10.66
N LEU A 45 16.18 -13.09 11.08
CA LEU A 45 15.91 -12.43 12.36
C LEU A 45 14.63 -11.58 12.40
N THR A 46 13.82 -11.54 11.32
CA THR A 46 12.61 -10.70 11.22
C THR A 46 11.64 -10.92 12.38
N GLU A 47 11.37 -12.17 12.75
CA GLU A 47 10.43 -12.48 13.84
C GLU A 47 10.93 -11.93 15.19
N ASN A 48 12.20 -12.14 15.49
CA ASN A 48 12.83 -11.66 16.72
C ASN A 48 12.83 -10.13 16.79
N ILE A 49 13.14 -9.47 15.67
CA ILE A 49 13.09 -8.01 15.56
C ILE A 49 11.66 -7.51 15.81
N ALA A 50 10.66 -8.08 15.14
CA ALA A 50 9.25 -7.71 15.32
C ALA A 50 8.80 -7.86 16.78
N LYS A 51 9.10 -9.00 17.41
CA LYS A 51 8.77 -9.25 18.83
C LYS A 51 9.45 -8.25 19.77
N SER A 52 10.70 -7.88 19.49
CA SER A 52 11.42 -6.88 20.27
C SER A 52 10.74 -5.51 20.22
N TRP A 53 10.16 -5.13 19.08
CA TRP A 53 9.39 -3.89 18.95
C TRP A 53 8.07 -3.93 19.72
N ALA A 54 7.36 -5.05 19.69
CA ALA A 54 6.14 -5.23 20.48
C ALA A 54 6.39 -5.18 22.00
N GLN A 55 7.58 -5.57 22.45
CA GLN A 55 7.99 -5.43 23.86
C GLN A 55 8.31 -3.96 24.22
N LYS A 56 8.76 -3.15 23.26
CA LYS A 56 9.15 -1.75 23.46
C LYS A 56 7.97 -0.78 23.38
N ASP A 57 6.97 -1.05 22.53
CA ASP A 57 5.81 -0.18 22.36
C ASP A 57 4.52 -1.01 22.26
N ALA A 58 3.59 -0.78 23.19
CA ALA A 58 2.33 -1.52 23.29
C ALA A 58 1.36 -1.30 22.12
N ARG A 59 1.59 -0.28 21.28
CA ARG A 59 0.83 -0.05 20.04
C ARG A 59 1.27 -0.99 18.92
N VAL A 60 2.43 -1.63 19.04
CA VAL A 60 2.96 -2.61 18.08
C VAL A 60 2.49 -4.01 18.47
N LYS A 61 1.82 -4.69 17.54
CA LYS A 61 1.31 -6.05 17.69
C LYS A 61 1.90 -6.93 16.60
N VAL A 62 2.28 -8.15 16.97
CA VAL A 62 2.95 -9.09 16.06
C VAL A 62 2.10 -10.34 15.92
N PHE A 63 1.88 -10.76 14.68
CA PHE A 63 1.19 -12.00 14.32
C PHE A 63 2.14 -12.83 13.47
N VAL A 64 2.36 -14.08 13.85
CA VAL A 64 3.29 -14.97 13.18
C VAL A 64 2.50 -16.07 12.47
N SER A 65 2.69 -16.19 11.17
CA SER A 65 2.11 -17.29 10.39
C SER A 65 3.00 -18.53 10.48
N PRO A 66 2.43 -19.73 10.67
CA PRO A 66 3.22 -20.96 10.84
C PRO A 66 3.89 -21.48 9.55
N TYR A 67 3.46 -20.98 8.40
CA TYR A 67 4.02 -21.29 7.08
C TYR A 67 3.87 -20.06 6.17
N ASN A 68 4.68 -19.98 5.11
CA ASN A 68 4.64 -18.85 4.19
C ASN A 68 3.34 -18.89 3.36
N GLN A 69 2.54 -17.84 3.49
CA GLN A 69 1.22 -17.70 2.88
C GLN A 69 1.18 -16.64 1.77
N GLY A 70 2.24 -15.84 1.65
CA GLY A 70 2.36 -14.75 0.72
C GLY A 70 1.69 -13.46 1.20
N VAL A 71 2.19 -12.34 0.66
CA VAL A 71 1.83 -10.97 1.08
C VAL A 71 0.32 -10.70 1.12
N ALA A 72 -0.46 -11.24 0.18
CA ALA A 72 -1.91 -11.04 0.15
C ALA A 72 -2.59 -11.61 1.40
N LYS A 73 -2.23 -12.82 1.81
CA LYS A 73 -2.76 -13.45 3.03
C LYS A 73 -2.28 -12.72 4.28
N SER A 74 -1.02 -12.30 4.33
CA SER A 74 -0.49 -11.51 5.44
C SER A 74 -1.26 -10.19 5.63
N ARG A 75 -1.57 -9.49 4.53
CA ARG A 75 -2.40 -8.28 4.59
C ARG A 75 -3.84 -8.59 5.03
N ASN A 76 -4.41 -9.72 4.60
CA ASN A 76 -5.76 -10.14 5.04
C ASN A 76 -5.82 -10.45 6.53
N ILE A 77 -4.80 -11.11 7.09
CA ILE A 77 -4.67 -11.27 8.56
C ILE A 77 -4.66 -9.90 9.22
N GLY A 78 -3.89 -8.94 8.68
CA GLY A 78 -3.89 -7.56 9.17
C GLY A 78 -5.28 -6.89 9.11
N LEU A 79 -6.03 -7.07 8.02
CA LEU A 79 -7.39 -6.54 7.88
C LEU A 79 -8.34 -7.08 8.96
N GLU A 80 -8.20 -8.36 9.31
CA GLU A 80 -9.03 -9.03 10.31
C GLU A 80 -8.71 -8.58 11.74
N GLN A 81 -7.44 -8.27 12.01
CA GLN A 81 -6.99 -7.82 13.33
C GLN A 81 -7.15 -6.32 13.57
N ALA A 82 -7.31 -5.53 12.51
CA ALA A 82 -7.38 -4.07 12.57
C ALA A 82 -8.63 -3.53 13.28
N LYS A 83 -8.43 -2.60 14.21
CA LYS A 83 -9.48 -1.95 15.00
C LYS A 83 -9.73 -0.49 14.63
N GLY A 84 -8.83 0.12 13.86
CA GLY A 84 -8.86 1.51 13.44
C GLY A 84 -10.05 1.86 12.56
N LYS A 85 -10.47 3.13 12.62
CA LYS A 85 -11.45 3.68 11.66
C LYS A 85 -10.85 3.69 10.26
N TYR A 86 -9.56 4.00 10.16
CA TYR A 86 -8.81 3.97 8.92
C TYR A 86 -7.76 2.86 8.92
N LEU A 87 -7.53 2.32 7.74
CA LEU A 87 -6.51 1.32 7.45
C LEU A 87 -5.45 1.97 6.57
N ALA A 88 -4.18 1.76 6.91
CA ALA A 88 -3.03 2.16 6.12
C ALA A 88 -2.10 0.97 5.93
N PHE A 89 -1.31 0.98 4.86
CA PHE A 89 -0.45 -0.14 4.49
C PHE A 89 0.99 0.34 4.37
N LEU A 90 1.92 -0.38 4.98
CA LEU A 90 3.35 -0.09 4.90
C LEU A 90 4.10 -1.41 4.71
N ASP A 91 4.81 -1.55 3.61
CA ASP A 91 5.66 -2.74 3.39
C ASP A 91 6.93 -2.63 4.24
N SER A 92 7.47 -3.76 4.69
CA SER A 92 8.58 -3.84 5.66
C SER A 92 9.93 -3.33 5.12
N ASP A 93 10.02 -2.93 3.86
CA ASP A 93 11.19 -2.33 3.23
C ASP A 93 11.05 -0.84 2.87
N ASP A 94 9.87 -0.26 3.13
CA ASP A 94 9.53 1.15 2.90
C ASP A 94 9.54 1.99 4.19
N ARG A 95 9.44 3.31 4.05
CA ARG A 95 9.42 4.25 5.19
C ARG A 95 8.37 5.35 5.00
N TRP A 96 7.84 5.86 6.11
CA TRP A 96 6.96 7.03 6.12
C TRP A 96 7.66 8.29 6.64
N LEU A 97 7.21 9.45 6.17
CA LEU A 97 7.56 10.73 6.80
C LEU A 97 6.62 11.01 7.97
N SER A 98 7.12 11.73 8.97
CA SER A 98 6.50 11.89 10.30
C SER A 98 5.08 12.48 10.30
N GLU A 99 4.74 13.31 9.31
CA GLU A 99 3.44 13.98 9.25
C GLU A 99 2.37 13.22 8.47
N LYS A 100 2.69 12.05 7.88
CA LYS A 100 1.79 11.30 7.00
C LYS A 100 0.43 11.05 7.65
N LEU A 101 0.42 10.40 8.82
CA LEU A 101 -0.84 10.02 9.46
C LEU A 101 -1.66 11.24 9.87
N LYS A 102 -1.03 12.29 10.39
CA LYS A 102 -1.69 13.54 10.74
C LYS A 102 -2.37 14.18 9.52
N GLN A 103 -1.64 14.31 8.42
CA GLN A 103 -2.14 14.92 7.18
C GLN A 103 -3.32 14.13 6.62
N GLN A 104 -3.18 12.80 6.50
CA GLN A 104 -4.23 11.98 5.92
C GLN A 104 -5.47 11.88 6.81
N THR A 105 -5.29 11.73 8.13
CA THR A 105 -6.43 11.67 9.06
C THR A 105 -7.19 12.97 9.09
N LYS A 106 -6.50 14.11 9.24
CA LYS A 106 -7.12 15.44 9.19
C LYS A 106 -7.93 15.62 7.90
N PHE A 107 -7.32 15.36 6.75
CA PHE A 107 -7.97 15.51 5.46
C PHE A 107 -9.21 14.62 5.31
N MET A 108 -9.12 13.33 5.67
CA MET A 108 -10.24 12.40 5.52
C MET A 108 -11.40 12.69 6.49
N GLU A 109 -11.11 13.20 7.69
CA GLU A 109 -12.15 13.62 8.65
C GLU A 109 -12.85 14.92 8.20
N GLU A 110 -12.08 15.92 7.72
CA GLU A 110 -12.64 17.21 7.29
C GLU A 110 -13.46 17.12 6.00
N THR A 111 -13.07 16.21 5.08
CA THR A 111 -13.70 16.10 3.76
C THR A 111 -14.67 14.91 3.63
N ASN A 112 -14.73 14.05 4.64
CA ASN A 112 -15.40 12.74 4.57
C ASN A 112 -14.87 11.82 3.45
N ALA A 113 -13.65 12.07 2.95
CA ALA A 113 -13.03 11.21 1.96
C ALA A 113 -12.85 9.78 2.51
N LEU A 114 -13.27 8.78 1.72
CA LEU A 114 -13.20 7.37 2.12
C LEU A 114 -11.89 6.68 1.72
N VAL A 115 -11.19 7.24 0.73
CA VAL A 115 -9.87 6.79 0.28
C VAL A 115 -8.98 8.01 0.05
N SER A 116 -7.78 7.97 0.61
CA SER A 116 -6.74 8.97 0.35
C SER A 116 -5.40 8.33 -0.01
N TYR A 117 -4.55 9.09 -0.67
CA TYR A 117 -3.17 8.70 -0.99
C TYR A 117 -2.28 9.95 -1.04
N GLY A 118 -0.98 9.77 -1.20
CA GLY A 118 -0.04 10.88 -1.28
C GLY A 118 1.11 10.64 -2.24
N ALA A 119 1.88 11.71 -2.46
CA ALA A 119 3.15 11.65 -3.17
C ALA A 119 4.19 10.88 -2.35
N TYR A 120 5.16 10.28 -3.03
CA TYR A 120 6.23 9.53 -2.38
C TYR A 120 7.55 9.65 -3.15
N ARG A 121 8.66 9.49 -2.43
CA ARG A 121 10.01 9.43 -3.01
C ARG A 121 10.33 7.99 -3.37
N ARG A 122 11.07 7.77 -4.45
CA ARG A 122 11.70 6.48 -4.74
C ARG A 122 13.18 6.62 -4.47
N PHE A 123 13.74 5.69 -3.71
CA PHE A 123 15.16 5.71 -3.37
C PHE A 123 15.80 4.34 -3.54
N ALA A 124 17.10 4.32 -3.81
CA ALA A 124 17.93 3.11 -3.81
C ALA A 124 19.29 3.46 -3.21
N ASP A 125 19.85 2.59 -2.37
CA ASP A 125 21.16 2.80 -1.75
C ASP A 125 21.33 4.20 -1.09
N HIS A 126 20.28 4.68 -0.41
CA HIS A 126 20.18 6.02 0.20
C HIS A 126 20.13 7.21 -0.76
N GLU A 127 20.17 6.99 -2.07
CA GLU A 127 20.03 8.02 -3.09
C GLU A 127 18.58 8.20 -3.55
N LEU A 128 18.14 9.45 -3.67
CA LEU A 128 16.86 9.80 -4.26
C LEU A 128 16.91 9.54 -5.78
N LEU A 129 16.05 8.65 -6.26
CA LEU A 129 15.91 8.38 -7.70
C LEU A 129 14.95 9.38 -8.35
N ASN A 130 13.73 9.48 -7.82
CA ASN A 130 12.71 10.38 -8.33
C ASN A 130 11.59 10.59 -7.30
N VAL A 131 10.77 11.63 -7.50
CA VAL A 131 9.51 11.83 -6.78
C VAL A 131 8.34 11.38 -7.64
N VAL A 132 7.37 10.69 -7.04
CA VAL A 132 6.11 10.33 -7.70
C VAL A 132 5.02 11.26 -7.18
N ASN A 133 4.47 12.07 -8.08
CA ASN A 133 3.36 12.97 -7.81
C ASN A 133 2.08 12.44 -8.49
N PRO A 134 1.19 11.76 -7.75
CA PRO A 134 -0.05 11.25 -8.32
C PRO A 134 -1.07 12.41 -8.54
N PRO A 135 -2.10 12.20 -9.38
CA PRO A 135 -3.09 13.25 -9.65
C PRO A 135 -3.86 13.64 -8.38
N ALA A 136 -4.43 14.85 -8.34
CA ALA A 136 -5.18 15.36 -7.19
C ALA A 136 -6.38 14.47 -6.78
N GLN A 137 -6.98 13.77 -7.75
CA GLN A 137 -8.08 12.85 -7.55
C GLN A 137 -8.01 11.74 -8.60
N VAL A 138 -8.48 10.54 -8.26
CA VAL A 138 -8.58 9.42 -9.20
C VAL A 138 -9.92 8.71 -9.04
N SER A 139 -10.59 8.47 -10.17
CA SER A 139 -11.79 7.64 -10.25
C SER A 139 -11.45 6.20 -10.57
N TYR A 140 -12.40 5.28 -10.35
CA TYR A 140 -12.27 3.88 -10.74
C TYR A 140 -11.86 3.71 -12.22
N ARG A 141 -12.53 4.44 -13.12
CA ARG A 141 -12.23 4.39 -14.56
C ARG A 141 -10.80 4.85 -14.87
N ARG A 142 -10.30 5.84 -14.16
CA ARG A 142 -8.91 6.30 -14.33
C ARG A 142 -7.92 5.27 -13.78
N LEU A 143 -8.24 4.62 -12.67
CA LEU A 143 -7.41 3.58 -12.06
C LEU A 143 -7.31 2.33 -12.95
N LEU A 144 -8.34 2.02 -13.74
CA LEU A 144 -8.29 1.01 -14.81
C LEU A 144 -7.28 1.35 -15.92
N MET A 145 -6.86 2.61 -16.08
CA MET A 145 -5.82 3.00 -17.04
C MET A 145 -4.39 2.88 -16.47
N GLY A 146 -4.26 2.54 -15.19
CA GLY A 146 -2.98 2.33 -14.53
C GLY A 146 -3.00 2.76 -13.06
N ASN A 147 -2.31 2.00 -12.22
CA ASN A 147 -2.25 2.31 -10.80
C ASN A 147 -1.48 3.64 -10.56
N VAL A 148 -2.09 4.50 -9.74
CA VAL A 148 -1.52 5.77 -9.27
C VAL A 148 -1.45 5.83 -7.75
N ILE A 149 -2.07 4.87 -7.05
CA ILE A 149 -2.02 4.77 -5.60
C ILE A 149 -0.83 3.87 -5.25
N GLY A 150 0.22 4.46 -4.68
CA GLY A 150 1.30 3.69 -4.08
C GLY A 150 0.78 3.04 -2.80
N ASN A 151 0.95 1.73 -2.64
CA ASN A 151 0.37 1.02 -1.50
C ASN A 151 0.83 1.62 -0.15
N LEU A 152 2.11 2.01 -0.05
CA LEU A 152 2.67 2.70 1.11
C LEU A 152 2.00 4.04 1.44
N THR A 153 1.35 4.72 0.48
CA THR A 153 0.70 6.02 0.72
C THR A 153 -0.81 5.91 0.90
N GLY A 154 -1.42 4.80 0.49
CA GLY A 154 -2.86 4.61 0.57
C GLY A 154 -3.37 4.53 2.01
N MET A 155 -4.49 5.22 2.26
CA MET A 155 -5.28 5.09 3.49
C MET A 155 -6.77 4.99 3.13
N VAL A 156 -7.50 4.11 3.80
CA VAL A 156 -8.89 3.78 3.47
C VAL A 156 -9.76 3.62 4.70
N SER A 157 -11.03 4.02 4.61
CA SER A 157 -12.04 3.72 5.63
C SER A 157 -12.21 2.21 5.80
N ARG A 158 -12.06 1.71 7.03
CA ARG A 158 -12.24 0.29 7.34
C ARG A 158 -13.65 -0.19 6.98
N GLU A 159 -14.66 0.65 7.24
CA GLU A 159 -16.06 0.31 6.96
C GLU A 159 -16.32 0.11 5.45
N LEU A 160 -15.66 0.90 4.60
CA LEU A 160 -15.79 0.79 3.14
C LEU A 160 -15.33 -0.59 2.61
N VAL A 161 -14.32 -1.16 3.29
CA VAL A 161 -13.58 -2.34 2.81
C VAL A 161 -13.71 -3.56 3.73
N LYS A 162 -14.69 -3.56 4.64
CA LYS A 162 -14.88 -4.60 5.68
C LYS A 162 -14.93 -6.04 5.14
N ASP A 163 -15.51 -6.22 3.96
CA ASP A 163 -15.69 -7.48 3.24
C ASP A 163 -14.72 -7.65 2.06
N LEU A 164 -13.81 -6.69 1.84
CA LEU A 164 -12.77 -6.82 0.82
C LEU A 164 -11.57 -7.61 1.35
N ARG A 165 -10.88 -8.30 0.44
CA ARG A 165 -9.66 -9.06 0.72
C ARG A 165 -8.66 -8.88 -0.42
N PHE A 166 -7.38 -8.88 -0.08
CA PHE A 166 -6.28 -8.98 -1.03
C PHE A 166 -6.31 -10.37 -1.67
N LEU A 167 -6.33 -10.42 -3.00
CA LEU A 167 -6.34 -11.68 -3.74
C LEU A 167 -4.89 -12.16 -3.96
N PRO A 168 -4.58 -13.46 -3.83
CA PRO A 168 -3.24 -14.02 -4.00
C PRO A 168 -2.85 -14.11 -5.49
N GLN A 169 -2.79 -12.97 -6.14
CA GLN A 169 -2.41 -12.78 -7.54
C GLN A 169 -1.45 -11.58 -7.61
N GLY A 170 -0.55 -11.55 -8.59
CA GLY A 170 0.29 -10.36 -8.80
C GLY A 170 -0.56 -9.10 -8.99
N HIS A 171 -0.08 -8.00 -8.42
CA HIS A 171 -0.81 -6.73 -8.27
C HIS A 171 -2.02 -6.84 -7.32
N GLU A 172 -1.85 -7.57 -6.22
CA GLU A 172 -2.87 -7.74 -5.18
C GLU A 172 -3.32 -6.41 -4.58
N ASP A 173 -2.40 -5.46 -4.43
CA ASP A 173 -2.65 -4.10 -3.95
C ASP A 173 -3.53 -3.32 -4.93
N TYR A 174 -3.19 -3.36 -6.22
CA TYR A 174 -3.94 -2.68 -7.27
C TYR A 174 -5.37 -3.22 -7.39
N ILE A 175 -5.57 -4.53 -7.28
CA ILE A 175 -6.91 -5.13 -7.26
C ILE A 175 -7.72 -4.59 -6.07
N PHE A 176 -7.11 -4.54 -4.88
CA PHE A 176 -7.75 -4.02 -3.68
C PHE A 176 -8.14 -2.55 -3.86
N TRP A 177 -7.23 -1.71 -4.37
CA TRP A 177 -7.51 -0.30 -4.65
C TRP A 177 -8.57 -0.10 -5.73
N LEU A 178 -8.62 -0.93 -6.77
CA LEU A 178 -9.71 -0.91 -7.76
C LEU A 178 -11.07 -1.14 -7.10
N GLN A 179 -11.18 -2.11 -6.20
CA GLN A 179 -12.43 -2.40 -5.50
C GLN A 179 -12.80 -1.28 -4.50
N ALA A 180 -11.83 -0.78 -3.73
CA ALA A 180 -12.04 0.31 -2.78
C ALA A 180 -12.48 1.60 -3.49
N VAL A 181 -11.78 2.03 -4.55
CA VAL A 181 -12.12 3.24 -5.30
C VAL A 181 -13.44 3.09 -6.07
N ARG A 182 -13.79 1.87 -6.53
CA ARG A 182 -15.11 1.62 -7.12
C ARG A 182 -16.24 1.92 -6.13
N ARG A 183 -16.07 1.55 -4.85
CA ARG A 183 -17.06 1.80 -3.79
C ARG A 183 -17.04 3.25 -3.31
N ALA A 184 -15.86 3.85 -3.18
CA ALA A 184 -15.70 5.25 -2.77
C ALA A 184 -16.02 6.27 -3.87
N GLN A 185 -16.21 5.82 -5.11
CA GLN A 185 -16.26 6.61 -6.35
C GLN A 185 -14.94 7.28 -6.73
N PHE A 186 -14.28 7.90 -5.76
CA PHE A 186 -13.01 8.61 -5.91
C PHE A 186 -12.04 8.32 -4.77
N ALA A 187 -10.76 8.42 -5.07
CA ALA A 187 -9.69 8.59 -4.10
C ALA A 187 -9.02 9.94 -4.30
N TYR A 188 -8.50 10.52 -3.22
CA TYR A 188 -7.98 11.89 -3.21
C TYR A 188 -6.51 11.94 -2.79
N LEU A 189 -5.75 12.78 -3.47
CA LEU A 189 -4.41 13.17 -3.03
C LEU A 189 -4.55 14.05 -1.79
N VAL A 190 -3.86 13.69 -0.72
CA VAL A 190 -3.80 14.51 0.48
C VAL A 190 -2.92 15.73 0.24
N PRO A 191 -3.39 16.95 0.58
CA PRO A 191 -2.55 18.14 0.54
C PRO A 191 -1.38 18.01 1.52
N SER A 192 -0.16 18.17 1.01
CA SER A 192 1.08 18.11 1.80
C SER A 192 2.16 18.98 1.15
N ASP A 193 3.08 19.51 1.96
CA ASP A 193 4.21 20.34 1.49
C ASP A 193 5.29 19.53 0.74
N GLY A 194 5.02 18.25 0.49
CA GLY A 194 5.93 17.34 -0.20
C GLY A 194 5.47 15.88 -0.12
N PRO A 195 6.34 14.94 -0.54
CA PRO A 195 6.09 13.51 -0.38
C PRO A 195 5.82 13.13 1.07
N ILE A 196 4.99 12.10 1.29
CA ILE A 196 4.63 11.62 2.63
C ILE A 196 5.26 10.26 2.98
N ALA A 197 5.94 9.64 2.01
CA ALA A 197 6.56 8.34 2.16
C ALA A 197 7.77 8.17 1.23
N GLU A 198 8.55 7.13 1.49
CA GLU A 198 9.75 6.77 0.76
C GLU A 198 9.69 5.28 0.40
N TYR A 199 9.69 5.00 -0.90
CA TYR A 199 9.63 3.67 -1.50
C TYR A 199 11.02 3.18 -1.88
N ARG A 200 11.42 2.01 -1.36
CA ARG A 200 12.74 1.43 -1.64
C ARG A 200 12.73 0.64 -2.95
N VAL A 201 13.65 0.96 -3.85
CA VAL A 201 13.80 0.28 -5.15
C VAL A 201 14.93 -0.74 -5.08
N GLN A 202 14.59 -2.02 -5.23
CA GLN A 202 15.58 -3.10 -5.35
C GLN A 202 16.02 -3.29 -6.81
N LYS A 203 17.33 -3.48 -7.07
CA LYS A 203 17.95 -3.48 -8.41
C LYS A 203 17.59 -4.68 -9.31
N THR A 204 16.90 -5.71 -8.82
CA THR A 204 16.81 -6.99 -9.55
C THR A 204 15.70 -7.05 -10.62
N SER A 205 16.13 -7.27 -11.87
CA SER A 205 15.42 -7.89 -13.02
C SER A 205 14.24 -7.13 -13.66
N LEU A 206 14.48 -6.47 -14.81
CA LEU A 206 13.51 -5.65 -15.54
C LEU A 206 12.80 -6.33 -16.73
N SER A 207 13.32 -7.40 -17.32
CA SER A 207 12.80 -7.92 -18.60
C SER A 207 11.70 -8.98 -18.44
N ALA A 208 11.96 -10.06 -17.70
CA ALA A 208 10.98 -11.13 -17.43
C ALA A 208 9.75 -10.65 -16.62
N LYS A 209 9.90 -9.56 -15.84
CA LYS A 209 8.79 -8.95 -15.09
C LYS A 209 7.75 -8.27 -16.01
N LYS A 210 8.13 -7.79 -17.20
CA LYS A 210 7.24 -6.98 -18.07
C LYS A 210 6.12 -7.81 -18.69
N THR A 211 6.46 -8.96 -19.30
CA THR A 211 5.47 -9.85 -19.92
C THR A 211 4.53 -10.44 -18.88
N LYS A 212 5.06 -10.77 -17.69
CA LYS A 212 4.28 -11.23 -16.55
C LYS A 212 3.27 -10.17 -16.07
N ASN A 213 3.68 -8.90 -15.98
CA ASN A 213 2.81 -7.80 -15.59
C ASN A 213 1.66 -7.59 -16.58
N LEU A 214 1.91 -7.67 -17.89
CA LEU A 214 0.82 -7.57 -18.90
C LEU A 214 -0.17 -8.73 -18.77
N SER A 215 0.33 -9.96 -18.56
CA SER A 215 -0.52 -11.13 -18.33
C SER A 215 -1.38 -10.98 -17.08
N TRP A 216 -0.80 -10.49 -15.98
CA TRP A 216 -1.54 -10.19 -14.75
C TRP A 216 -2.59 -9.10 -14.97
N GLN A 217 -2.22 -7.99 -15.59
CA GLN A 217 -3.18 -6.91 -15.88
C GLN A 217 -4.35 -7.39 -16.73
N TRP A 218 -4.09 -8.25 -17.73
CA TRP A 218 -5.15 -8.83 -18.55
C TRP A 218 -6.09 -9.72 -17.73
N LYS A 219 -5.52 -10.56 -16.86
CA LYS A 219 -6.31 -11.39 -15.92
C LYS A 219 -7.15 -10.52 -14.99
N ILE A 220 -6.63 -9.38 -14.51
CA ILE A 220 -7.38 -8.44 -13.68
C ILE A 220 -8.61 -7.94 -14.43
N TYR A 221 -8.45 -7.44 -15.65
CA TYR A 221 -9.59 -6.96 -16.44
C TYR A 221 -10.63 -8.04 -16.70
N ARG A 222 -10.19 -9.24 -17.10
CA ARG A 222 -11.09 -10.32 -17.52
C ARG A 222 -11.75 -11.08 -16.38
N ARG A 223 -11.01 -11.34 -15.30
CA ARG A 223 -11.44 -12.24 -14.22
C ARG A 223 -11.83 -11.49 -12.95
N ASN A 224 -11.05 -10.49 -12.54
CA ASN A 224 -11.30 -9.77 -11.28
C ASN A 224 -12.31 -8.64 -11.46
N VAL A 225 -12.22 -7.90 -12.57
CA VAL A 225 -13.15 -6.81 -12.90
C VAL A 225 -14.35 -7.29 -13.70
N GLY A 226 -14.15 -8.27 -14.58
CA GLY A 226 -15.22 -8.80 -15.45
C GLY A 226 -15.52 -7.92 -16.67
N LEU A 227 -14.52 -7.20 -17.20
CA LEU A 227 -14.69 -6.39 -18.41
C LEU A 227 -14.90 -7.27 -19.65
N SER A 228 -15.74 -6.78 -20.58
CA SER A 228 -15.87 -7.39 -21.91
C SER A 228 -14.55 -7.32 -22.70
N PHE A 229 -14.47 -8.02 -23.82
CA PHE A 229 -13.23 -8.10 -24.60
C PHE A 229 -12.77 -6.74 -25.11
N PHE A 230 -13.67 -6.00 -25.75
CA PHE A 230 -13.36 -4.67 -26.29
C PHE A 230 -12.97 -3.67 -25.21
N HIS A 231 -13.67 -3.66 -24.06
CA HIS A 231 -13.28 -2.82 -22.93
C HIS A 231 -11.91 -3.23 -22.37
N SER A 232 -11.64 -4.52 -22.25
CA SER A 232 -10.33 -5.02 -21.79
C SER A 232 -9.20 -4.57 -22.72
N CYS A 233 -9.40 -4.67 -24.04
CA CYS A 233 -8.43 -4.19 -25.03
C CYS A 233 -8.20 -2.68 -24.91
N PHE A 234 -9.27 -1.89 -24.81
CA PHE A 234 -9.18 -0.43 -24.64
C PHE A 234 -8.35 -0.05 -23.40
N PHE A 235 -8.67 -0.60 -22.23
CA PHE A 235 -7.93 -0.29 -21.01
C PHE A 235 -6.51 -0.87 -21.00
N MET A 236 -6.26 -1.97 -21.71
CA MET A 236 -4.90 -2.50 -21.87
C MET A 236 -4.03 -1.55 -22.68
N ILE A 237 -4.57 -1.00 -23.77
CA ILE A 237 -3.88 0.01 -24.58
C ILE A 237 -3.58 1.26 -23.72
N CYS A 238 -4.58 1.80 -23.01
CA CYS A 238 -4.37 2.94 -22.11
C CYS A 238 -3.32 2.68 -21.02
N TYR A 239 -3.31 1.46 -20.46
CA TYR A 239 -2.33 1.02 -19.48
C TYR A 239 -0.91 1.01 -20.04
N ILE A 240 -0.72 0.42 -21.23
CA ILE A 240 0.58 0.38 -21.91
C ILE A 240 1.06 1.80 -22.22
N PHE A 241 0.20 2.66 -22.77
CA PHE A 241 0.54 4.06 -23.04
C PHE A 241 0.94 4.81 -21.77
N SER A 242 0.20 4.63 -20.67
CA SER A 242 0.51 5.25 -19.38
C SER A 242 1.86 4.77 -18.83
N ALA A 243 2.18 3.49 -18.99
CA ALA A 243 3.45 2.93 -18.56
C ALA A 243 4.64 3.44 -19.40
N ILE A 244 4.44 3.68 -20.69
CA ILE A 244 5.46 4.28 -21.58
C ILE A 244 5.67 5.75 -21.22
N ARG A 245 4.60 6.52 -21.03
CA ARG A 245 4.68 7.96 -20.69
C ARG A 245 5.46 8.21 -19.40
N LYS A 246 5.29 7.35 -18.39
CA LYS A 246 6.03 7.40 -17.10
C LYS A 246 7.54 7.17 -17.24
N ARG A 247 8.05 6.83 -18.43
CA ARG A 247 9.48 6.58 -18.69
C ARG A 247 10.15 7.64 -19.57
N ILE A 248 9.36 8.43 -20.29
CA ILE A 248 9.84 9.47 -21.20
C ILE A 248 9.94 10.82 -20.48
N ILE A 249 9.25 10.95 -19.34
CA ILE A 249 9.25 12.08 -18.42
C ILE A 249 9.92 11.63 -17.13
#